data_AF-A0AAD9QT16-F1
#
_entry.id   AF-A0AAD9QT16-F1
#
_cell.length_a   1.000
_cell.length_b   1.000
_cell.length_c   1.000
_cell.angle_alpha   90.00
_cell.angle_beta   90.00
_cell.angle_gamma   90.00
#
_symmetry.space_group_name_H-M   'P 1'
#
loop_
_entity.id
_entity.type
_entity.pdbx_description
1 polymer ?
#
loop_
_entity_poly.entity_id
_entity_poly.type
_entity_poly.pdbx_seq_one_letter_code
_entity_poly.pdbx_strand_id
1 'polypeptide(L)'
;MYSCLAQAQTTTCNCTEGKFRTGAKVCSDILEVKCIQEVTQRYERGELGCSKSCPQRCSHLSYRTSISSSSWSSNYVTETCLLHTFHNDRMCHRNKTPLLFCFQVSFIACFFRENFLRINIYFEELNMEKITYSEYYLIENLMSDIGGQLGLWIGVSVITIAEMLKLLLDILHALCRKAHISDDEKMKEIRMT
;
A
#
# COMPACT_ATOMS: atom_id res chain seq x y z
N MET A 1 5.71 12.00 17.67
CA MET A 1 6.32 10.92 16.88
C MET A 1 7.56 11.51 16.22
N TYR A 2 8.72 11.38 16.85
CA TYR A 2 9.98 11.94 16.35
C TYR A 2 10.60 10.96 15.35
N SER A 3 11.28 11.45 14.32
CA SER A 3 12.00 10.57 13.39
C SER A 3 13.13 9.86 14.13
N CYS A 4 13.44 8.60 13.77
CA CYS A 4 14.55 7.86 14.38
C CYS A 4 15.87 8.62 14.26
N LEU A 5 16.10 9.27 13.11
CA LEU A 5 17.25 10.14 12.88
C LEU A 5 17.28 11.32 13.86
N ALA A 6 16.16 12.03 14.07
CA ALA A 6 16.11 13.15 15.02
C ALA A 6 16.32 12.69 16.46
N GLN A 7 15.81 11.51 16.83
CA GLN A 7 16.04 10.93 18.14
C GLN A 7 17.53 10.62 18.34
N ALA A 8 18.19 10.02 17.35
CA ALA A 8 19.61 9.73 17.41
C ALA A 8 20.50 10.99 17.47
N GLN A 9 20.12 12.04 16.74
CA GLN A 9 20.78 13.35 16.83
C GLN A 9 20.62 13.95 18.22
N THR A 10 19.42 13.88 18.80
CA THR A 10 19.16 14.37 20.17
C THR A 10 19.97 13.60 21.21
N THR A 11 20.04 12.27 21.13
CA THR A 11 20.76 11.45 22.12
C THR A 11 22.27 11.60 22.03
N THR A 12 22.82 11.81 20.83
CA THR A 12 24.27 11.85 20.59
C THR A 12 24.84 13.26 20.70
N CYS A 13 24.14 14.24 20.12
CA CYS A 13 24.62 15.61 19.99
C CYS A 13 23.86 16.61 20.89
N ASN A 14 22.82 16.17 21.62
CA ASN A 14 21.96 17.00 22.47
C ASN A 14 21.25 18.17 21.74
N CYS A 15 21.17 18.10 20.42
CA CYS A 15 20.52 19.08 19.57
C CYS A 15 20.08 18.42 18.25
N THR A 16 19.21 19.08 17.49
CA THR A 16 18.67 18.53 16.24
C THR A 16 18.74 19.51 15.08
N GLU A 17 18.65 18.99 13.86
CA GLU A 17 18.43 19.82 12.67
C GLU A 17 17.10 20.59 12.76
N GLY A 18 17.10 21.84 12.29
CA GLY A 18 15.90 22.70 12.30
C GLY A 18 14.72 22.18 11.46
N LYS A 19 14.95 21.14 10.64
CA LYS A 19 13.88 20.47 9.88
C LYS A 19 12.98 19.58 10.75
N PHE A 20 13.45 19.17 11.93
CA PHE A 20 12.70 18.28 12.80
C PHE A 20 11.98 19.07 13.90
N ARG A 21 10.67 18.83 14.04
CA ARG A 21 9.90 19.34 15.18
C ARG A 21 10.19 18.47 16.40
N THR A 22 11.29 18.74 17.11
CA THR A 22 11.64 18.12 18.39
C THR A 22 11.54 19.14 19.53
N GLY A 23 11.47 18.65 20.78
CA GLY A 23 11.57 19.51 21.96
C GLY A 23 13.03 19.88 22.31
N ALA A 24 14.00 19.45 21.51
CA ALA A 24 15.41 19.73 21.70
C ALA A 24 15.81 21.05 21.02
N LYS A 25 16.92 21.65 21.45
CA LYS A 25 17.46 22.85 20.83
C LYS A 25 17.90 22.58 19.38
N VAL A 26 17.81 23.60 18.53
CA VAL A 26 18.38 23.55 17.18
C VAL A 26 19.89 23.75 17.28
N CYS A 27 20.68 22.87 16.65
CA CYS A 27 22.13 23.00 16.64
C CYS A 27 22.54 24.30 15.91
N SER A 28 23.45 25.06 16.51
CA SER A 28 23.90 26.37 15.99
C SER A 28 25.41 26.46 15.83
N ASP A 29 26.17 25.69 16.61
CA ASP A 29 27.63 25.72 16.57
C ASP A 29 28.22 24.79 15.51
N ILE A 30 29.41 25.14 14.99
CA ILE A 30 30.14 24.35 14.00
C ILE A 30 30.42 22.92 14.48
N LEU A 31 30.75 22.78 15.78
CA LEU A 31 31.01 21.47 16.40
C LEU A 31 29.74 20.62 16.46
N GLU A 32 28.60 21.23 16.76
CA GLU A 32 27.30 20.56 16.79
C GLU A 32 26.85 20.11 15.39
N VAL A 33 27.04 20.99 14.39
CA VAL A 33 26.76 20.66 12.98
C VAL A 33 27.63 19.50 12.48
N LYS A 34 28.91 19.47 12.88
CA LYS A 34 29.80 18.35 12.55
C LYS A 34 29.32 17.03 13.18
N CYS A 35 28.82 17.08 14.42
CA CYS A 35 28.23 15.92 15.10
C CYS A 35 26.98 15.40 14.36
N ILE A 36 26.06 16.29 13.97
CA ILE A 36 24.89 15.92 13.16
C ILE A 36 25.33 15.22 11.87
N GLN A 37 26.31 15.79 11.16
CA GLN A 37 26.75 15.27 9.87
C GLN A 37 27.30 13.85 10.01
N GLU A 38 28.06 13.59 11.08
CA GLU A 38 28.53 12.24 11.40
C GLU A 38 27.36 11.27 11.70
N VAL A 39 26.39 11.69 12.51
CA VAL A 39 25.20 10.86 12.80
C VAL A 39 24.38 10.57 11.54
N THR A 40 24.23 11.55 10.65
CA THR A 40 23.54 11.38 9.37
C THR A 40 24.28 10.41 8.46
N GLN A 41 25.62 10.45 8.41
CA GLN A 41 26.39 9.44 7.67
C GLN A 41 26.23 8.04 8.26
N ARG A 42 26.22 7.90 9.58
CA ARG A 42 25.93 6.62 10.24
C ARG A 42 24.53 6.12 9.90
N TYR A 43 23.56 7.04 9.75
CA TYR A 43 22.19 6.72 9.37
C TYR A 43 22.11 6.21 7.93
N GLU A 44 22.80 6.86 7.00
CA GLU A 44 22.92 6.43 5.61
C GLU A 44 23.61 5.06 5.49
N ARG A 45 24.59 4.77 6.36
CA ARG A 45 25.24 3.45 6.47
C ARG A 45 24.40 2.40 7.20
N GLY A 46 23.26 2.76 7.77
CA GLY A 46 22.37 1.84 8.49
C GLY A 46 22.87 1.39 9.87
N GLU A 47 23.90 2.02 10.42
CA GLU A 47 24.54 1.62 11.69
C GLU A 47 23.66 1.89 12.93
N LEU A 48 22.68 2.78 12.82
CA LEU A 48 21.79 3.17 13.93
C LEU A 48 20.62 2.21 14.18
N GLY A 49 20.43 1.18 13.35
CA GLY A 49 19.37 0.18 13.56
C GLY A 49 17.94 0.75 13.44
N CYS A 50 17.75 1.92 12.83
CA CYS A 50 16.45 2.57 12.69
C CYS A 50 15.40 1.70 11.97
N SER A 51 15.83 0.78 11.10
CA SER A 51 14.93 -0.18 10.42
C SER A 51 14.21 -1.10 11.41
N LYS A 52 14.85 -1.47 12.53
CA LYS A 52 14.22 -2.29 13.59
C LYS A 52 13.27 -1.46 14.46
N SER A 53 13.62 -0.20 14.74
CA SER A 53 12.82 0.68 15.59
C SER A 53 11.63 1.31 14.87
N CYS A 54 11.64 1.37 13.55
CA CYS A 54 10.60 1.98 12.73
C CYS A 54 10.19 1.04 11.59
N PRO A 55 9.31 0.06 11.85
CA PRO A 55 8.74 -0.75 10.79
C PRO A 55 7.88 0.10 9.85
N GLN A 56 7.70 -0.39 8.62
CA GLN A 56 6.81 0.23 7.64
C GLN A 56 5.39 0.32 8.21
N ARG A 57 4.70 1.42 7.91
CA ARG A 57 3.32 1.62 8.37
C ARG A 57 2.36 0.75 7.56
N CYS A 58 1.36 0.17 8.22
CA CYS A 58 0.33 -0.65 7.57
C CYS A 58 -0.59 0.17 6.65
N SER A 59 -0.81 1.44 6.97
CA SER A 59 -1.59 2.37 6.15
C SER A 59 -0.72 3.55 5.75
N HIS A 60 -0.61 3.78 4.44
CA HIS A 60 0.07 4.94 3.89
C HIS A 60 -0.70 5.45 2.67
N LEU A 61 -0.67 6.77 2.48
CA LEU A 61 -1.23 7.44 1.31
C LEU A 61 -0.08 8.04 0.51
N SER A 62 0.15 7.53 -0.69
CA SER A 62 1.19 8.03 -1.59
C SER A 62 0.57 8.66 -2.83
N TYR A 63 1.07 9.84 -3.21
CA TYR A 63 0.70 10.51 -4.45
C TYR A 63 1.82 10.30 -5.47
N ARG A 64 1.49 9.79 -6.66
CA ARG A 64 2.41 9.75 -7.79
C ARG A 64 2.46 11.12 -8.44
N THR A 65 3.65 11.67 -8.62
CA THR A 65 3.84 13.00 -9.18
C THR A 65 4.48 12.95 -10.56
N SER A 66 3.86 13.61 -11.54
CA SER A 66 4.41 13.85 -12.87
C SER A 66 4.71 15.34 -13.01
N ILE A 67 5.93 15.70 -13.42
CA ILE A 67 6.35 17.10 -13.53
C ILE A 67 6.48 17.48 -15.01
N SER A 68 5.81 18.56 -15.41
CA SER A 68 6.00 19.19 -16.70
C SER A 68 6.27 20.68 -16.50
N SER A 69 7.16 21.23 -17.32
CA SER A 69 7.56 22.64 -17.26
C SER A 69 7.54 23.24 -18.66
N SER A 70 7.03 24.47 -18.78
CA SER A 70 7.08 25.25 -20.01
C SER A 70 7.50 26.68 -19.71
N SER A 71 8.28 27.28 -20.60
CA SER A 71 8.62 28.69 -20.49
C SER A 71 7.45 29.54 -20.96
N TRP A 72 7.16 30.62 -20.26
CA TRP A 72 6.15 31.58 -20.70
C TRP A 72 6.57 32.30 -21.96
N SER A 73 5.58 32.63 -22.80
CA SER A 73 5.81 33.43 -23.98
C SER A 73 6.27 34.84 -23.57
N SER A 74 7.13 35.44 -24.39
CA SER A 74 7.67 36.78 -24.12
C SER A 74 6.56 37.80 -23.86
N ASN A 75 5.49 37.79 -24.68
CA ASN A 75 4.37 38.71 -24.52
C ASN A 75 3.61 38.52 -23.20
N TYR A 76 3.41 37.27 -22.77
CA TYR A 76 2.74 36.98 -21.49
C TYR A 76 3.59 37.47 -20.31
N VAL A 77 4.91 37.31 -20.38
CA VAL A 77 5.86 37.84 -19.39
C VAL A 77 5.75 39.37 -19.32
N THR A 78 5.72 40.07 -20.45
CA THR A 78 5.62 41.54 -20.46
C THR A 78 4.29 42.02 -19.89
N GLU A 79 3.16 41.41 -20.28
CA GLU A 79 1.83 41.81 -19.79
C GLU A 79 1.63 41.51 -18.29
N THR A 80 2.09 40.35 -17.82
CA THR A 80 2.03 40.01 -16.39
C THR A 80 2.95 40.90 -15.56
N CYS A 81 4.15 41.20 -16.05
CA CYS A 81 5.06 42.14 -15.42
C CYS A 81 4.42 43.54 -15.29
N LEU A 82 3.79 44.04 -16.35
CA LEU A 82 3.07 45.31 -16.32
C LEU A 82 1.94 45.28 -15.27
N LEU A 83 1.07 44.27 -15.29
CA LEU A 83 -0.01 44.14 -14.31
C LEU A 83 0.49 44.09 -12.85
N HIS A 84 1.58 43.36 -12.58
CA HIS A 84 2.11 43.22 -11.23
C HIS A 84 2.87 44.46 -10.74
N THR A 85 3.49 45.22 -11.63
CA THR A 85 4.20 46.47 -11.28
C THR A 85 3.25 47.66 -11.10
N PHE A 86 2.10 47.71 -11.79
CA PHE A 86 1.13 48.80 -11.64
C PHE A 86 0.31 48.76 -10.35
N HIS A 87 0.24 47.61 -9.66
CA HIS A 87 -0.67 47.47 -8.52
C HIS A 87 -0.09 47.98 -7.19
N ASN A 88 1.20 48.28 -7.10
CA ASN A 88 1.81 48.66 -5.82
C ASN A 88 2.87 49.77 -5.86
N ASP A 89 2.93 50.64 -6.88
CA ASP A 89 3.54 51.94 -6.60
C ASP A 89 3.15 53.10 -7.51
N ARG A 90 3.12 54.27 -6.88
CA ARG A 90 3.01 55.61 -7.46
C ARG A 90 4.28 56.00 -8.23
N MET A 91 4.95 55.04 -8.87
CA MET A 91 6.32 55.16 -9.38
C MET A 91 6.41 55.03 -10.91
N CYS A 92 5.28 55.06 -11.62
CA CYS A 92 5.23 55.18 -13.09
C CYS A 92 4.44 56.42 -13.55
N HIS A 93 4.46 57.49 -12.78
CA HIS A 93 3.87 58.76 -13.20
C HIS A 93 4.83 59.94 -13.04
N ARG A 94 5.94 59.94 -13.79
CA ARG A 94 6.50 61.20 -14.31
C ARG A 94 7.44 61.02 -15.50
N ASN A 95 7.09 61.74 -16.57
CA ASN A 95 7.84 62.05 -17.79
C ASN A 95 8.04 60.95 -18.84
N LYS A 96 7.22 61.08 -19.89
CA LYS A 96 7.28 60.39 -21.18
C LYS A 96 8.62 60.67 -21.89
N THR A 97 9.47 59.66 -22.03
CA THR A 97 10.33 59.49 -23.22
C THR A 97 10.21 58.03 -23.69
N PRO A 98 9.92 57.76 -24.97
CA PRO A 98 9.54 56.42 -25.44
C PRO A 98 10.71 55.41 -25.44
N LEU A 99 11.95 55.88 -25.44
CA LEU A 99 13.15 55.04 -25.56
C LEU A 99 13.66 54.50 -24.20
N LEU A 100 13.49 55.28 -23.12
CA LEU A 100 13.87 54.88 -21.76
C LEU A 100 12.88 53.87 -21.15
N PHE A 101 11.61 53.94 -21.59
CA PHE A 101 10.55 53.03 -21.19
C PHE A 101 10.85 51.58 -21.65
N CYS A 102 11.38 51.39 -22.86
CA CYS A 102 11.71 50.06 -23.37
C CYS A 102 12.92 49.45 -22.63
N PHE A 103 13.92 50.27 -22.25
CA PHE A 103 15.10 49.81 -21.53
C PHE A 103 14.76 49.33 -20.10
N GLN A 104 13.93 50.08 -19.37
CA GLN A 104 13.52 49.72 -18.01
C GLN A 104 12.54 48.53 -18.00
N VAL A 105 11.65 48.44 -18.99
CA VAL A 105 10.74 47.29 -19.15
C VAL A 105 11.50 46.02 -19.56
N SER A 106 12.51 46.12 -20.41
CA SER A 106 13.33 44.96 -20.83
C SER A 106 14.12 44.36 -19.65
N PHE A 107 14.73 45.20 -18.81
CA PHE A 107 15.45 44.74 -17.61
C PHE A 107 14.52 44.09 -16.57
N ILE A 108 13.35 44.68 -16.31
CA ILE A 108 12.36 44.12 -15.37
C ILE A 108 11.73 42.84 -15.94
N ALA A 109 11.50 42.76 -17.25
CA ALA A 109 11.01 41.54 -17.90
C ALA A 109 12.01 40.37 -17.80
N CYS A 110 13.32 40.65 -17.95
CA CYS A 110 14.37 39.66 -17.72
C CYS A 110 14.44 39.22 -16.25
N PHE A 111 14.40 40.17 -15.31
CA PHE A 111 14.35 39.87 -13.88
C PHE A 111 13.13 39.01 -13.51
N PHE A 112 11.96 39.34 -14.05
CA PHE A 112 10.73 38.58 -13.82
C PHE A 112 10.83 37.17 -14.40
N ARG A 113 11.44 37.01 -15.59
CA ARG A 113 11.65 35.69 -16.20
C ARG A 113 12.60 34.80 -15.38
N GLU A 114 13.59 35.37 -14.72
CA GLU A 114 14.57 34.62 -13.93
C GLU A 114 14.10 34.30 -12.50
N ASN A 115 13.21 35.13 -11.93
CA ASN A 115 12.78 35.01 -10.53
C ASN A 115 11.35 34.49 -10.37
N PHE A 116 10.50 34.59 -11.39
CA PHE A 116 9.10 34.20 -11.31
C PHE A 116 8.89 32.73 -11.70
N LEU A 117 8.27 31.96 -10.81
CA LEU A 117 7.87 30.58 -11.05
C LEU A 117 6.38 30.42 -10.73
N ARG A 118 5.61 29.90 -11.68
CA ARG A 118 4.24 29.46 -11.43
C ARG A 118 4.21 27.95 -11.30
N ILE A 119 3.75 27.48 -10.14
CA ILE A 119 3.53 26.07 -9.87
C ILE A 119 2.01 25.83 -9.87
N ASN A 120 1.53 24.94 -10.75
CA ASN A 120 0.16 24.49 -10.74
C ASN A 120 0.14 23.04 -10.25
N ILE A 121 -0.49 22.78 -9.10
CA ILE A 121 -0.65 21.44 -8.52
C ILE A 121 -2.09 21.01 -8.73
N TYR A 122 -2.27 19.91 -9.46
CA TYR A 122 -3.58 19.34 -9.75
C TYR A 122 -3.48 17.81 -9.84
N PHE A 123 -4.62 17.13 -9.70
CA PHE A 123 -4.70 15.69 -9.91
C PHE A 123 -4.77 15.39 -11.40
N GLU A 124 -3.92 14.49 -11.88
CA GLU A 124 -3.91 14.04 -13.28
C GLU A 124 -5.25 13.36 -13.64
N GLU A 125 -5.76 12.54 -12.72
CA GLU A 125 -7.05 11.87 -12.83
C GLU A 125 -7.75 11.90 -11.45
N LEU A 126 -9.10 11.96 -11.43
CA LEU A 126 -9.89 11.87 -10.18
C LEU A 126 -10.04 10.42 -9.68
N ASN A 127 -9.10 9.55 -10.03
CA ASN A 127 -9.10 8.15 -9.63
C ASN A 127 -8.18 7.94 -8.43
N MET A 128 -8.60 7.10 -7.48
CA MET A 128 -7.78 6.71 -6.33
C MET A 128 -7.54 5.22 -6.39
N GLU A 129 -6.26 4.83 -6.47
CA GLU A 129 -5.86 3.44 -6.35
C GLU A 129 -5.71 3.06 -4.87
N LYS A 130 -6.44 2.02 -4.45
CA LYS A 130 -6.37 1.50 -3.08
C LYS A 130 -5.83 0.08 -3.11
N ILE A 131 -4.61 -0.10 -2.59
CA ILE A 131 -3.97 -1.40 -2.44
C ILE A 131 -4.18 -1.87 -0.99
N THR A 132 -4.88 -2.99 -0.82
CA THR A 132 -5.10 -3.62 0.49
C THR A 132 -4.57 -5.04 0.49
N TYR A 133 -3.83 -5.39 1.55
CA TYR A 133 -3.36 -6.75 1.78
C TYR A 133 -4.35 -7.46 2.72
N SER A 134 -4.83 -8.64 2.32
CA SER A 134 -5.63 -9.53 3.15
C SER A 134 -4.92 -10.86 3.32
N GLU A 135 -5.29 -11.62 4.35
CA GLU A 135 -4.74 -12.95 4.60
C GLU A 135 -5.06 -13.88 3.43
N TYR A 136 -4.08 -14.66 2.99
CA TYR A 136 -4.24 -15.60 1.85
C TYR A 136 -5.14 -16.79 2.22
N TYR A 137 -5.10 -17.22 3.49
CA TYR A 137 -5.83 -18.40 3.94
C TYR A 137 -6.33 -18.22 5.36
N LEU A 138 -7.65 -18.18 5.49
CA LEU A 138 -8.35 -18.03 6.77
C LEU A 138 -8.53 -19.39 7.45
N ILE A 139 -8.74 -19.37 8.77
CA ILE A 139 -9.00 -20.59 9.55
C ILE A 139 -10.31 -21.24 9.10
N GLU A 140 -11.33 -20.46 8.72
CA GLU A 140 -12.55 -21.01 8.11
C GLU A 140 -12.26 -21.82 6.83
N ASN A 141 -11.36 -21.35 5.97
CA ASN A 141 -10.96 -22.09 4.76
C ASN A 141 -10.23 -23.39 5.12
N LEU A 142 -9.35 -23.33 6.14
CA LEU A 142 -8.65 -24.52 6.66
C LEU A 142 -9.62 -25.58 7.16
N MET A 143 -10.60 -25.17 7.97
CA MET A 143 -11.60 -26.07 8.51
C MET A 143 -12.53 -26.62 7.43
N SER A 144 -12.86 -25.82 6.41
CA SER A 144 -13.64 -26.27 5.26
C SER A 144 -12.91 -27.38 4.48
N ASP A 145 -11.61 -27.22 4.23
CA ASP A 145 -10.83 -28.21 3.48
C ASP A 145 -10.63 -29.50 4.28
N ILE A 146 -10.32 -29.39 5.57
CA ILE A 146 -10.23 -30.55 6.48
C ILE A 146 -11.59 -31.26 6.58
N GLY A 147 -12.66 -30.52 6.80
CA GLY A 147 -14.02 -31.05 6.91
C GLY A 147 -14.48 -31.73 5.62
N GLY A 148 -14.16 -31.15 4.46
CA GLY A 148 -14.49 -31.71 3.15
C GLY A 148 -13.81 -33.05 2.90
N GLN A 149 -12.49 -33.13 3.14
CA GLN A 149 -11.77 -34.39 2.96
C GLN A 149 -12.20 -35.46 3.97
N LEU A 150 -12.31 -35.13 5.26
CA LEU A 150 -12.76 -36.08 6.28
C LEU A 150 -14.20 -36.55 6.03
N GLY A 151 -15.09 -35.64 5.64
CA GLY A 151 -16.47 -35.97 5.29
C GLY A 151 -16.58 -36.95 4.13
N LEU A 152 -15.72 -36.82 3.11
CA LEU A 152 -15.68 -37.75 1.98
C LEU A 152 -15.26 -39.17 2.44
N TRP A 153 -14.17 -39.28 3.22
CA TRP A 153 -13.69 -40.57 3.72
C TRP A 153 -14.69 -41.26 4.65
N ILE A 154 -15.35 -40.50 5.52
CA ILE A 154 -16.41 -41.03 6.38
C ILE A 154 -17.62 -41.46 5.55
N GLY A 155 -18.02 -40.67 4.54
CA GLY A 155 -19.12 -41.00 3.64
C GLY A 155 -18.89 -42.32 2.90
N VAL A 156 -17.71 -42.51 2.32
CA VAL A 156 -17.32 -43.78 1.66
C VAL A 156 -17.36 -44.94 2.67
N SER A 157 -16.82 -44.74 3.87
CA SER A 157 -16.82 -45.77 4.92
C SER A 157 -18.24 -46.21 5.30
N VAL A 158 -19.19 -45.27 5.46
CA VAL A 158 -20.58 -45.60 5.81
C VAL A 158 -21.28 -46.36 4.68
N ILE A 159 -21.06 -45.98 3.42
CA ILE A 159 -21.63 -46.70 2.26
C ILE A 159 -21.14 -48.15 2.24
N THR A 160 -19.84 -48.38 2.46
CA THR A 160 -19.30 -49.75 2.50
C THR A 160 -19.90 -50.61 3.62
N ILE A 161 -20.17 -50.03 4.80
CA ILE A 161 -20.83 -50.75 5.90
C ILE A 161 -22.28 -51.09 5.52
N ALA A 162 -23.00 -50.17 4.90
CA ALA A 162 -24.37 -50.40 4.44
C ALA A 162 -24.44 -51.52 3.38
N GLU A 163 -23.48 -51.56 2.45
CA GLU A 163 -23.37 -52.65 1.47
C GLU A 163 -23.07 -54.00 2.13
N MET A 164 -22.17 -54.05 3.12
CA MET A 164 -21.90 -55.28 3.87
C MET A 164 -23.14 -55.80 4.61
N LEU A 165 -23.92 -54.93 5.25
CA LEU A 165 -25.17 -55.31 5.90
C LEU A 165 -26.21 -55.84 4.90
N LYS A 166 -26.34 -55.18 3.75
CA LYS A 166 -27.25 -55.63 2.68
C LYS A 166 -26.84 -57.00 2.14
N LEU A 167 -25.55 -57.19 1.88
CA LEU A 167 -25.01 -58.48 1.41
C LEU A 167 -25.29 -59.61 2.42
N LEU A 168 -25.12 -59.35 3.72
CA LEU A 168 -25.43 -60.34 4.77
C LEU A 168 -26.91 -60.74 4.77
N LEU A 169 -27.82 -59.76 4.66
CA LEU A 169 -29.26 -60.03 4.60
C LEU A 169 -29.65 -60.81 3.34
N ASP A 170 -29.08 -60.47 2.18
CA ASP A 170 -29.34 -61.17 0.92
C ASP A 170 -28.85 -62.63 0.97
N ILE A 171 -27.67 -62.88 1.57
CA ILE A 171 -27.15 -64.24 1.78
C ILE A 171 -28.07 -65.03 2.71
N LEU A 172 -28.49 -64.45 3.85
CA LEU A 172 -29.42 -65.11 4.78
C LEU A 172 -30.74 -65.45 4.10
N HIS A 173 -31.29 -64.53 3.31
CA HIS A 173 -32.53 -64.74 2.58
C HIS A 173 -32.40 -65.82 1.50
N ALA A 174 -31.28 -65.86 0.79
CA ALA A 174 -30.98 -66.90 -0.19
C ALA A 174 -30.82 -68.29 0.47
N LEU A 175 -30.15 -68.36 1.63
CA LEU A 175 -30.01 -69.59 2.40
C LEU A 175 -31.37 -70.09 2.94
N CYS A 176 -32.22 -69.20 3.46
CA CYS A 176 -33.58 -69.55 3.88
C CYS A 176 -34.45 -70.03 2.71
N ARG A 177 -34.37 -69.40 1.53
CA ARG A 177 -35.05 -69.93 0.33
C ARG A 177 -34.55 -71.31 -0.06
N LYS A 178 -33.23 -71.53 0.01
CA LYS A 178 -32.63 -72.83 -0.34
C LYS A 178 -33.03 -73.92 0.65
N ALA A 179 -33.14 -73.60 1.95
CA ALA A 179 -33.67 -74.52 2.97
C ALA A 179 -35.15 -74.84 2.73
N HIS A 180 -35.98 -73.86 2.39
CA HIS A 180 -37.40 -74.08 2.08
C HIS A 180 -37.61 -74.93 0.81
N ILE A 181 -36.75 -74.77 -0.21
CA ILE A 181 -36.79 -75.61 -1.43
C ILE A 181 -36.32 -77.04 -1.12
N SER A 182 -35.31 -77.22 -0.25
CA SER A 182 -34.85 -78.54 0.20
C SER A 182 -35.90 -79.29 1.01
N ASP A 183 -36.74 -78.61 1.79
CA ASP A 183 -37.83 -79.24 2.54
C ASP A 183 -39.00 -79.63 1.61
N ASP A 184 -39.30 -78.82 0.58
CA ASP A 184 -40.30 -79.15 -0.45
C ASP A 184 -39.89 -80.35 -1.33
N GLU A 185 -38.59 -80.49 -1.62
CA GLU A 185 -38.06 -81.60 -2.42
C GLU A 185 -38.05 -82.92 -1.61
N LYS A 186 -37.68 -82.87 -0.32
CA LYS A 186 -37.81 -84.01 0.60
C LYS A 186 -39.26 -84.43 0.84
N MET A 187 -40.22 -83.49 0.84
CA MET A 187 -41.65 -83.82 0.93
C MET A 187 -42.21 -84.45 -0.35
N LYS A 188 -41.59 -84.27 -1.51
CA LYS A 188 -41.98 -84.98 -2.74
C LYS A 188 -41.46 -86.41 -2.79
N GLU A 189 -40.28 -86.68 -2.25
CA GLU A 189 -39.72 -88.04 -2.16
C GLU A 189 -40.50 -88.95 -1.19
N ILE A 190 -40.90 -88.43 -0.01
CA ILE A 190 -41.67 -89.20 0.99
C ILE A 190 -43.10 -89.50 0.52
N ARG A 191 -43.69 -88.69 -0.37
CA ARG A 191 -45.04 -88.91 -0.93
C ARG A 191 -45.05 -89.94 -2.08
N MET A 192 -43.87 -90.34 -2.57
CA MET A 192 -43.72 -91.28 -3.69
C MET A 192 -43.31 -92.69 -3.26
N THR A 193 -43.24 -92.95 -1.95
CA THR A 193 -43.03 -94.27 -1.33
C THR A 193 -44.30 -94.69 -0.59
#